data_AF-A0A7L4NEF9-F1
#
_entry.id   AF-A0A7L4NEF9-F1
#
_cell.length_a   1.000
_cell.length_b   1.000
_cell.length_c   1.000
_cell.angle_alpha   90.00
_cell.angle_beta   90.00
_cell.angle_gamma   90.00
#
_symmetry.space_group_name_H-M   'P 1'
#
loop_
_entity.id
_entity.type
_entity.pdbx_description
1 polymer ?
#
loop_
_entity_poly.entity_id
_entity_poly.type
_entity_poly.pdbx_seq_one_letter_code
_entity_poly.pdbx_strand_id
1 'polypeptide(L)'
;VTYEAIKIPRWSSLSEMHPVDYYSSYTKNCTGEFTNQEVRNIRAFYYAMCAETDAMLGEIISALRDAGLLKTTIVVFTADHGELAMEHRQFYKMSMYEGSSHVPLLVMGPGIKEQQQVPNVVSLVDIYPTMLDIARIPLPQNLSGYSLIPLLRGKADREASPTEASPRPSWVLSEFHGCNVNSSTYMLRTGKWKYITYSDGHSVPPQLFDLSEDPDELTNIAVKFPAVVHSLDKTLRSVVNYPKVSSTVQDYNKRQFIRWKKSLGQNYSYVIANLRWHQDWLKDPKKYEHAIDKWL
;
A
#
# COMPACT_ATOMS: atom_id res chain seq x y z
N VAL A 1 2.85 17.67 -16.65
CA VAL A 1 1.57 18.33 -16.23
C VAL A 1 1.91 19.76 -15.88
N THR A 2 1.16 20.76 -16.37
CA THR A 2 1.40 22.16 -15.96
C THR A 2 0.96 22.36 -14.51
N TYR A 3 1.53 23.34 -13.82
CA TYR A 3 1.23 23.59 -12.41
C TYR A 3 -0.27 23.83 -12.17
N GLU A 4 -0.91 24.57 -13.08
CA GLU A 4 -2.33 24.93 -13.04
C GLU A 4 -3.26 23.72 -13.26
N ALA A 5 -2.78 22.68 -13.94
CA ALA A 5 -3.53 21.45 -14.20
C ALA A 5 -3.47 20.45 -13.03
N ILE A 6 -2.67 20.72 -11.99
CA ILE A 6 -2.60 19.87 -10.79
C ILE A 6 -3.91 19.97 -10.02
N LYS A 7 -4.64 18.85 -9.98
CA LYS A 7 -5.90 18.71 -9.25
C LYS A 7 -5.66 18.77 -7.75
N ILE A 8 -6.54 19.47 -7.05
CA ILE A 8 -6.63 19.44 -5.59
C ILE A 8 -7.56 18.27 -5.21
N PRO A 9 -7.10 17.31 -4.39
CA PRO A 9 -7.93 16.20 -3.96
C PRO A 9 -9.12 16.68 -3.12
N ARG A 10 -10.25 16.00 -3.27
CA ARG A 10 -11.42 16.20 -2.40
C ARG A 10 -11.20 15.49 -1.08
N TRP A 11 -11.66 16.09 0.00
CA TRP A 11 -11.51 15.55 1.35
C TRP A 11 -12.87 15.45 2.04
N SER A 12 -13.12 14.33 2.70
CA SER A 12 -14.17 14.22 3.71
C SER A 12 -13.85 15.13 4.89
N SER A 13 -14.88 15.55 5.64
CA SER A 13 -14.65 16.27 6.89
C SER A 13 -13.94 15.37 7.90
N LEU A 14 -13.20 15.98 8.84
CA LEU A 14 -12.49 15.21 9.88
C LEU A 14 -13.45 14.36 10.74
N SER A 15 -14.68 14.83 10.94
CA SER A 15 -15.74 14.11 11.67
C SER A 15 -16.31 12.90 10.92
N GLU A 16 -16.18 12.86 9.60
CA GLU A 16 -16.65 11.76 8.76
C GLU A 16 -15.54 10.75 8.45
N MET A 17 -14.29 11.06 8.80
CA MET A 17 -13.18 10.14 8.59
C MET A 17 -13.36 8.87 9.41
N HIS A 18 -13.01 7.75 8.79
CA HIS A 18 -12.90 6.50 9.50
C HIS A 18 -11.85 6.63 10.63
N PRO A 19 -12.07 6.05 11.83
CA PRO A 19 -11.20 6.30 12.99
C PRO A 19 -9.72 5.98 12.78
N VAL A 20 -9.41 4.95 11.97
CA VAL A 20 -8.04 4.59 11.63
C VAL A 20 -7.40 5.64 10.70
N ASP A 21 -8.17 6.17 9.76
CA ASP A 21 -7.70 7.18 8.82
C ASP A 21 -7.52 8.53 9.50
N TYR A 22 -8.42 8.91 10.41
CA TYR A 22 -8.24 10.07 11.26
C TYR A 22 -6.96 9.97 12.10
N TYR A 23 -6.72 8.82 12.74
CA TYR A 23 -5.50 8.60 13.53
C TYR A 23 -4.23 8.73 12.65
N SER A 24 -4.24 8.13 11.46
CA SER A 24 -3.14 8.25 10.50
C SER A 24 -2.91 9.70 10.10
N SER A 25 -3.96 10.44 9.72
CA SER A 25 -3.86 11.86 9.38
C SER A 25 -3.36 12.69 10.56
N TYR A 26 -3.81 12.43 11.78
CA TYR A 26 -3.38 13.15 12.99
C TYR A 26 -1.89 12.91 13.28
N THR A 27 -1.46 11.65 13.30
CA THR A 27 -0.06 11.30 13.59
C THR A 27 0.92 11.78 12.51
N LYS A 28 0.43 11.94 11.27
CA LYS A 28 1.15 12.57 10.16
C LYS A 28 1.04 14.10 10.13
N ASN A 29 0.42 14.73 11.13
CA ASN A 29 0.17 16.18 11.21
C ASN A 29 -0.58 16.75 9.98
N CYS A 30 -1.57 16.00 9.48
CA CYS A 30 -2.38 16.34 8.32
C CYS A 30 -3.81 16.78 8.67
N THR A 31 -4.13 16.93 9.96
CA THR A 31 -5.46 17.39 10.41
C THR A 31 -5.57 18.90 10.48
N GLY A 32 -4.48 19.63 10.23
CA GLY A 32 -4.46 21.09 10.18
C GLY A 32 -5.21 21.66 8.96
N GLU A 33 -5.19 22.99 8.87
CA GLU A 33 -5.69 23.71 7.70
C GLU A 33 -4.59 23.78 6.63
N PHE A 34 -4.97 23.45 5.39
CA PHE A 34 -4.12 23.59 4.22
C PHE A 34 -4.86 24.40 3.18
N THR A 35 -4.19 25.41 2.62
CA THR A 35 -4.68 26.14 1.48
C THR A 35 -4.58 25.29 0.21
N ASN A 36 -5.43 25.57 -0.78
CA ASN A 36 -5.32 24.94 -2.10
C ASN A 36 -3.94 25.14 -2.73
N GLN A 37 -3.29 26.28 -2.45
CA GLN A 37 -1.96 26.58 -2.96
C GLN A 37 -0.87 25.69 -2.33
N GLU A 38 -0.94 25.46 -1.02
CA GLU A 38 -0.02 24.53 -0.34
C GLU A 38 -0.18 23.10 -0.86
N VAL A 39 -1.42 22.62 -0.96
CA VAL A 39 -1.71 21.28 -1.51
C VAL A 39 -1.19 21.14 -2.93
N ARG A 40 -1.37 22.17 -3.77
CA ARG A 40 -0.84 22.19 -5.13
C ARG A 40 0.68 22.16 -5.17
N ASN A 41 1.34 22.95 -4.32
CA ASN A 41 2.80 22.98 -4.22
C ASN A 41 3.37 21.62 -3.84
N ILE A 42 2.79 20.98 -2.83
CA ILE A 42 3.16 19.61 -2.40
C ILE A 42 3.11 18.64 -3.58
N ARG A 43 1.98 18.62 -4.30
CA ARG A 43 1.78 17.73 -5.45
C ARG A 43 2.71 18.08 -6.61
N ALA A 44 2.99 19.37 -6.82
CA ALA A 44 3.95 19.82 -7.82
C ALA A 44 5.36 19.32 -7.54
N PHE A 45 5.82 19.35 -6.28
CA PHE A 45 7.11 18.78 -5.90
C PHE A 45 7.17 17.28 -6.18
N TYR A 46 6.14 16.54 -5.79
CA TYR A 46 6.07 15.10 -6.08
C TYR A 46 6.10 14.82 -7.59
N TYR A 47 5.34 15.57 -8.40
CA TYR A 47 5.34 15.41 -9.85
C TYR A 47 6.66 15.82 -10.50
N ALA A 48 7.38 16.79 -9.95
CA ALA A 48 8.73 17.13 -10.40
C ALA A 48 9.70 15.96 -10.16
N MET A 49 9.63 15.31 -9.00
CA MET A 49 10.42 14.09 -8.71
C MET A 49 10.08 12.93 -9.66
N CYS A 50 8.79 12.76 -10.00
CA CYS A 50 8.39 11.78 -11.01
C CYS A 50 8.97 12.11 -12.40
N ALA A 51 8.98 13.38 -12.80
CA ALA A 51 9.54 13.81 -14.09
C ALA A 51 11.06 13.61 -14.14
N GLU A 52 11.77 13.86 -13.04
CA GLU A 52 13.20 13.54 -12.91
C GLU A 52 13.44 12.03 -13.04
N THR A 53 12.60 11.21 -12.39
CA THR A 53 12.68 9.74 -12.49
C THR A 53 12.43 9.24 -13.91
N ASP A 54 11.47 9.83 -14.62
CA ASP A 54 11.19 9.52 -16.03
C ASP A 54 12.40 9.84 -16.94
N ALA A 55 13.05 10.99 -16.73
CA ALA A 55 14.27 11.35 -17.46
C ALA A 55 15.41 10.35 -17.20
N MET A 56 15.64 9.97 -15.93
CA MET A 56 16.66 8.97 -15.56
C MET A 56 16.36 7.59 -16.17
N LEU A 57 15.10 7.17 -16.21
CA LEU A 57 14.70 5.94 -16.89
C LEU A 57 15.00 6.02 -18.41
N GLY A 58 14.73 7.17 -19.03
CA GLY A 58 15.05 7.44 -20.42
C GLY A 58 16.55 7.29 -20.75
N GLU A 59 17.43 7.69 -19.82
CA GLU A 59 18.87 7.49 -19.94
C GLU A 59 19.24 6.00 -19.91
N ILE A 60 18.67 5.22 -18.99
CA ILE A 60 18.89 3.76 -18.90
C ILE A 60 18.44 3.06 -20.19
N ILE A 61 17.25 3.38 -20.69
CA ILE A 61 16.71 2.80 -21.92
C ILE A 61 17.58 3.19 -23.13
N SER A 62 18.05 4.44 -23.19
CA SER A 62 18.95 4.89 -24.24
C SER A 62 20.29 4.16 -24.20
N ALA A 63 20.87 3.98 -23.02
CA ALA A 63 22.11 3.22 -22.85
C ALA A 63 21.95 1.75 -23.31
N LEU A 64 20.83 1.09 -22.98
CA LEU A 64 20.53 -0.26 -23.47
C LEU A 64 20.40 -0.30 -25.00
N ARG A 65 19.79 0.71 -25.61
CA ARG A 65 19.65 0.82 -27.07
C ARG A 65 21.02 1.01 -27.74
N ASP A 66 21.81 1.95 -27.25
CA ASP A 66 23.08 2.34 -27.85
C ASP A 66 24.13 1.22 -27.71
N ALA A 67 24.04 0.41 -26.66
CA ALA A 67 24.80 -0.82 -26.49
C ALA A 67 24.28 -2.02 -27.33
N GLY A 68 23.17 -1.86 -28.06
CA GLY A 68 22.54 -2.93 -28.84
C GLY A 68 21.84 -4.01 -28.00
N LEU A 69 21.66 -3.79 -26.69
CA LEU A 69 21.11 -4.75 -25.73
C LEU A 69 19.58 -4.67 -25.59
N LEU A 70 18.96 -3.58 -26.04
CA LEU A 70 17.53 -3.36 -25.83
C LEU A 70 16.65 -4.47 -26.44
N LYS A 71 17.06 -5.04 -27.58
CA LYS A 71 16.29 -6.11 -28.27
C LYS A 71 16.31 -7.46 -27.56
N THR A 72 17.23 -7.65 -26.61
CA THR A 72 17.41 -8.90 -25.86
C THR A 72 17.14 -8.73 -24.36
N THR A 73 16.72 -7.54 -23.94
CA THR A 73 16.49 -7.19 -22.53
C THR A 73 15.00 -7.03 -22.26
N ILE A 74 14.50 -7.70 -21.22
CA ILE A 74 13.18 -7.39 -20.64
C ILE A 74 13.39 -6.35 -19.54
N VAL A 75 12.64 -5.25 -19.62
CA VAL A 75 12.63 -4.18 -18.62
C VAL A 75 11.31 -4.26 -17.86
N VAL A 76 11.41 -4.31 -16.54
CA VAL A 76 10.27 -4.23 -15.60
C VAL A 76 10.45 -2.95 -14.78
N PHE A 77 9.47 -2.05 -14.85
CA PHE A 77 9.43 -0.82 -14.06
C PHE A 77 8.26 -0.88 -13.08
N THR A 78 8.53 -0.59 -11.80
CA THR A 78 7.51 -0.60 -10.74
C THR A 78 7.92 0.28 -9.56
N ALA A 79 7.08 0.35 -8.54
CA ALA A 79 7.37 0.97 -7.25
C ALA A 79 7.03 0.00 -6.10
N ASP A 80 7.67 0.16 -4.94
CA ASP A 80 7.41 -0.63 -3.74
C ASP A 80 6.09 -0.24 -3.06
N HIS A 81 5.73 1.04 -3.16
CA HIS A 81 4.45 1.61 -2.73
C HIS A 81 4.16 2.92 -3.48
N GLY A 82 2.98 3.49 -3.28
CA GLY A 82 2.59 4.80 -3.81
C GLY A 82 2.86 5.97 -2.86
N GLU A 83 2.28 7.13 -3.16
CA GLU A 83 2.31 8.34 -2.35
C GLU A 83 0.92 8.97 -2.42
N LEU A 84 0.29 9.19 -1.25
CA LEU A 84 -1.04 9.77 -1.18
C LEU A 84 -1.05 11.21 -1.71
N ALA A 85 0.06 11.94 -1.62
CA ALA A 85 0.21 13.28 -2.20
C ALA A 85 -0.99 14.18 -1.87
N MET A 86 -1.41 14.16 -0.60
CA MET A 86 -2.57 14.86 -0.05
C MET A 86 -3.95 14.28 -0.36
N GLU A 87 -4.07 13.15 -1.05
CA GLU A 87 -5.31 12.38 -1.08
C GLU A 87 -5.68 11.92 0.34
N HIS A 88 -6.98 11.90 0.65
CA HIS A 88 -7.50 11.61 2.00
C HIS A 88 -6.89 12.44 3.14
N ARG A 89 -6.39 13.66 2.86
CA ARG A 89 -5.60 14.48 3.81
C ARG A 89 -4.43 13.69 4.41
N GLN A 90 -3.67 12.99 3.59
CA GLN A 90 -2.49 12.26 4.04
C GLN A 90 -1.30 12.45 3.10
N PHE A 91 -0.12 12.46 3.69
CA PHE A 91 1.14 12.25 2.98
C PHE A 91 1.63 10.81 3.17
N TYR A 92 2.68 10.48 2.43
CA TYR A 92 3.37 9.21 2.48
C TYR A 92 2.49 8.05 2.01
N LYS A 93 2.85 6.88 2.49
CA LYS A 93 2.18 5.60 2.34
C LYS A 93 1.48 5.26 3.66
N MET A 94 1.42 3.99 4.06
CA MET A 94 0.77 3.54 5.30
C MET A 94 -0.76 3.60 5.24
N SER A 95 -1.34 3.53 4.04
CA SER A 95 -2.77 3.38 3.82
C SER A 95 -3.04 2.29 2.76
N MET A 96 -4.29 1.83 2.72
CA MET A 96 -4.79 0.87 1.74
C MET A 96 -5.53 1.53 0.56
N TYR A 97 -5.62 2.86 0.55
CA TYR A 97 -6.11 3.60 -0.61
C TYR A 97 -5.19 3.44 -1.82
N GLU A 98 -5.72 3.56 -3.03
CA GLU A 98 -5.04 3.38 -4.32
C GLU A 98 -3.78 4.23 -4.40
N GLY A 99 -3.83 5.49 -3.95
CA GLY A 99 -2.66 6.38 -3.92
C GLY A 99 -1.47 5.81 -3.13
N SER A 100 -1.69 4.90 -2.17
CA SER A 100 -0.63 4.22 -1.42
C SER A 100 -0.37 2.79 -1.89
N SER A 101 -1.40 2.02 -2.27
CA SER A 101 -1.28 0.57 -2.51
C SER A 101 -1.24 0.16 -3.97
N HIS A 102 -1.66 1.02 -4.91
CA HIS A 102 -1.68 0.73 -6.34
C HIS A 102 -0.50 1.43 -7.02
N VAL A 103 0.46 0.62 -7.44
CA VAL A 103 1.74 1.07 -8.01
C VAL A 103 1.80 0.82 -9.51
N PRO A 104 2.62 1.58 -10.26
CA PRO A 104 2.89 1.24 -11.64
C PRO A 104 3.53 -0.15 -11.73
N LEU A 105 3.17 -0.91 -12.76
CA LEU A 105 3.88 -2.12 -13.16
C LEU A 105 3.88 -2.19 -14.68
N LEU A 106 4.99 -1.76 -15.28
CA LEU A 106 5.20 -1.71 -16.72
C LEU A 106 6.23 -2.76 -17.11
N VAL A 107 5.97 -3.49 -18.19
CA VAL A 107 6.90 -4.50 -18.72
C VAL A 107 7.05 -4.30 -20.23
N MET A 108 8.30 -4.27 -20.70
CA MET A 108 8.64 -4.21 -22.12
C MET A 108 9.79 -5.15 -22.45
N GLY A 109 9.92 -5.55 -23.70
CA GLY A 109 11.04 -6.37 -24.18
C GLY A 109 10.61 -7.52 -25.11
N PRO A 110 11.55 -8.40 -25.47
CA PRO A 110 11.29 -9.48 -26.42
C PRO A 110 10.20 -10.43 -25.92
N GLY A 111 9.24 -10.73 -26.80
CA GLY A 111 8.13 -11.64 -26.51
C GLY A 111 7.06 -11.07 -25.57
N ILE A 112 7.13 -9.78 -25.21
CA ILE A 112 6.08 -9.08 -24.46
C ILE A 112 5.19 -8.37 -25.48
N LYS A 113 3.87 -8.50 -25.35
CA LYS A 113 2.94 -7.85 -26.27
C LYS A 113 2.91 -6.34 -26.04
N GLU A 114 3.14 -5.59 -27.11
CA GLU A 114 3.12 -4.12 -27.08
C GLU A 114 1.71 -3.55 -26.96
N GLN A 115 1.61 -2.32 -26.42
CA GLN A 115 0.38 -1.52 -26.33
C GLN A 115 -0.80 -2.26 -25.66
N GLN A 116 -0.48 -3.11 -24.68
CA GLN A 116 -1.48 -3.87 -23.93
C GLN A 116 -1.71 -3.28 -22.55
N GLN A 117 -2.97 -3.17 -22.15
CA GLN A 117 -3.36 -3.01 -20.75
C GLN A 117 -3.90 -4.34 -20.21
N VAL A 118 -3.43 -4.75 -19.03
CA VAL A 118 -3.86 -5.98 -18.36
C VAL A 118 -4.81 -5.59 -17.23
N PRO A 119 -6.13 -5.92 -17.31
CA PRO A 119 -7.10 -5.52 -16.29
C PRO A 119 -7.08 -6.41 -15.04
N ASN A 120 -6.31 -7.51 -15.06
CA ASN A 120 -6.18 -8.40 -13.92
C ASN A 120 -5.51 -7.70 -12.73
N VAL A 121 -6.01 -7.96 -11.53
CA VAL A 121 -5.31 -7.56 -10.30
C VAL A 121 -4.04 -8.42 -10.13
N VAL A 122 -2.94 -7.75 -9.84
CA VAL A 122 -1.60 -8.35 -9.68
C VAL A 122 -0.93 -7.74 -8.45
N SER A 123 0.08 -8.41 -7.92
CA SER A 123 0.79 -8.00 -6.70
C SER A 123 2.30 -8.02 -6.92
N LEU A 124 3.04 -7.24 -6.13
CA LEU A 124 4.51 -7.23 -6.16
C LEU A 124 5.13 -8.61 -5.90
N VAL A 125 4.44 -9.50 -5.17
CA VAL A 125 4.89 -10.89 -4.97
C VAL A 125 4.92 -11.72 -6.26
N ASP A 126 4.23 -11.26 -7.32
CA ASP A 126 4.23 -11.89 -8.63
C ASP A 126 5.52 -11.65 -9.42
N ILE A 127 6.32 -10.65 -9.02
CA ILE A 127 7.58 -10.31 -9.71
C ILE A 127 8.55 -11.49 -9.63
N TYR A 128 8.72 -12.09 -8.44
CA TYR A 128 9.65 -13.20 -8.25
C TYR A 128 9.39 -14.40 -9.20
N PRO A 129 8.19 -15.02 -9.22
CA PRO A 129 7.91 -16.10 -10.17
C PRO A 129 7.95 -15.64 -11.63
N THR A 130 7.63 -14.38 -11.93
CA THR A 130 7.76 -13.83 -13.29
C THR A 130 9.23 -13.82 -13.74
N MET A 131 10.16 -13.41 -12.87
CA MET A 131 11.59 -13.40 -13.18
C MET A 131 12.15 -14.81 -13.39
N LEU A 132 11.69 -15.79 -12.61
CA LEU A 132 12.07 -17.19 -12.81
C LEU A 132 11.56 -17.73 -14.15
N ASP A 133 10.31 -17.44 -14.52
CA ASP A 133 9.72 -17.85 -15.80
C ASP A 133 10.45 -17.20 -17.00
N ILE A 134 10.80 -15.91 -16.90
CA ILE A 134 11.65 -15.23 -17.88
C ILE A 134 13.00 -15.94 -18.04
N ALA A 135 13.63 -16.31 -16.92
CA ALA A 135 14.91 -17.01 -16.91
C ALA A 135 14.80 -18.50 -17.26
N ARG A 136 13.58 -19.03 -17.49
CA ARG A 136 13.30 -20.46 -17.69
C ARG A 136 13.80 -21.34 -16.54
N ILE A 137 13.77 -20.80 -15.33
CA ILE A 137 14.11 -21.51 -14.09
C ILE A 137 12.82 -22.13 -13.54
N PRO A 138 12.83 -23.42 -13.16
CA PRO A 138 11.67 -24.06 -12.54
C PRO A 138 11.19 -23.30 -11.29
N LEU A 139 9.87 -23.12 -11.17
CA LEU A 139 9.29 -22.45 -10.01
C LEU A 139 9.41 -23.34 -8.76
N PRO A 140 9.90 -22.80 -7.62
CA PRO A 140 9.79 -23.48 -6.33
C PRO A 140 8.33 -23.77 -5.97
N GLN A 141 8.11 -24.75 -5.10
CA GLN A 141 6.79 -24.99 -4.51
C GLN A 141 6.45 -23.88 -3.50
N ASN A 142 5.14 -23.68 -3.26
CA ASN A 142 4.61 -22.79 -2.22
C ASN A 142 4.99 -21.30 -2.36
N LEU A 143 5.07 -20.79 -3.60
CA LEU A 143 5.18 -19.35 -3.82
C LEU A 143 3.86 -18.64 -3.54
N SER A 144 3.93 -17.45 -2.96
CA SER A 144 2.76 -16.58 -2.75
C SER A 144 2.31 -15.85 -4.01
N GLY A 145 3.16 -15.77 -5.03
CA GLY A 145 2.89 -15.07 -6.29
C GLY A 145 2.75 -16.00 -7.48
N TYR A 146 2.31 -15.44 -8.60
CA TYR A 146 2.08 -16.14 -9.86
C TYR A 146 2.79 -15.44 -11.00
N SER A 147 3.44 -16.19 -11.90
CA SER A 147 4.08 -15.60 -13.08
C SER A 147 3.09 -14.76 -13.89
N LEU A 148 3.54 -13.58 -14.31
CA LEU A 148 2.78 -12.64 -15.14
C LEU A 148 2.93 -12.93 -16.63
N ILE A 149 3.87 -13.78 -17.04
CA ILE A 149 4.13 -14.09 -18.46
C ILE A 149 2.88 -14.53 -19.23
N PRO A 150 1.96 -15.37 -18.68
CA PRO A 150 0.72 -15.71 -19.37
C PRO A 150 -0.23 -14.52 -19.63
N LEU A 151 -0.11 -13.45 -18.84
CA LEU A 151 -0.85 -12.19 -19.02
C LEU A 151 -0.15 -11.26 -20.01
N LEU A 152 1.19 -11.29 -20.04
CA LEU A 152 2.02 -10.40 -20.87
C LEU A 152 2.19 -10.90 -22.32
N ARG A 153 2.04 -12.20 -22.57
CA ARG A 153 2.16 -12.81 -23.90
C ARG A 153 0.79 -12.95 -24.59
N GLY A 154 0.80 -12.86 -25.93
CA GLY A 154 -0.37 -13.13 -26.76
C GLY A 154 -0.82 -14.60 -26.68
N LYS A 155 -2.08 -14.88 -27.03
CA LYS A 155 -2.66 -16.25 -26.94
C LYS A 155 -1.84 -17.31 -27.71
N ALA A 156 -1.14 -16.94 -28.77
CA ALA A 156 -0.34 -17.86 -29.60
C ALA A 156 0.92 -18.39 -28.91
N ASP A 157 1.46 -17.67 -27.90
CA ASP A 157 2.71 -18.06 -27.21
C ASP A 157 2.46 -18.74 -25.84
N ARG A 158 1.20 -18.95 -25.46
CA ARG A 158 0.83 -19.59 -24.19
C ARG A 158 1.14 -21.08 -24.17
N GLU A 159 1.20 -21.72 -25.33
CA GLU A 159 1.51 -23.15 -25.48
C GLU A 159 2.99 -23.49 -25.25
N ALA A 160 3.88 -22.48 -25.23
CA ALA A 160 5.32 -22.67 -25.09
C ALA A 160 5.86 -22.38 -23.66
N SER A 161 5.01 -22.01 -22.70
CA SER A 161 5.47 -21.89 -21.30
C SER A 161 5.43 -23.28 -20.64
N PRO A 162 6.57 -23.81 -20.16
CA PRO A 162 6.62 -25.10 -19.46
C PRO A 162 5.99 -25.06 -18.07
N THR A 163 5.46 -23.90 -17.63
CA THR A 163 4.79 -23.78 -16.33
C THR A 163 3.30 -24.06 -16.50
N GLU A 164 2.84 -25.20 -15.96
CA GLU A 164 1.42 -25.39 -15.69
C GLU A 164 0.97 -24.27 -14.74
N ALA A 165 0.34 -23.24 -15.30
CA ALA A 165 -0.06 -22.07 -14.55
C ALA A 165 -1.11 -22.49 -13.51
N SER A 166 -0.68 -22.63 -12.26
CA SER A 166 -1.60 -22.68 -11.12
C SER A 166 -2.58 -21.51 -11.26
N PRO A 167 -3.90 -21.75 -11.13
CA PRO A 167 -4.88 -20.71 -11.39
C PRO A 167 -4.65 -19.52 -10.45
N ARG A 168 -4.29 -18.37 -11.04
CA ARG A 168 -4.15 -17.10 -10.32
C ARG A 168 -5.50 -16.71 -9.70
N PRO A 169 -5.54 -16.28 -8.43
CA PRO A 169 -6.76 -15.74 -7.84
C PRO A 169 -7.17 -14.44 -8.52
N SER A 170 -8.48 -14.17 -8.56
CA SER A 170 -9.03 -12.89 -9.03
C SER A 170 -8.93 -11.76 -7.99
N TRP A 171 -8.12 -11.97 -6.96
CA TRP A 171 -7.94 -11.04 -5.84
C TRP A 171 -6.46 -10.88 -5.52
N VAL A 172 -6.11 -9.74 -4.92
CA VAL A 172 -4.80 -9.50 -4.30
C VAL A 172 -4.98 -8.97 -2.88
N LEU A 173 -3.93 -9.14 -2.08
CA LEU A 173 -3.92 -8.84 -0.66
C LEU A 173 -2.78 -7.86 -0.34
N SER A 174 -3.03 -6.96 0.62
CA SER A 174 -2.01 -6.11 1.25
C SER A 174 -2.21 -6.05 2.76
N GLU A 175 -1.12 -5.92 3.51
CA GLU A 175 -1.10 -5.88 4.97
C GLU A 175 -0.21 -4.73 5.45
N PHE A 176 -0.59 -4.07 6.55
CA PHE A 176 0.22 -3.03 7.17
C PHE A 176 0.11 -3.05 8.69
N HIS A 177 1.27 -3.03 9.35
CA HIS A 177 1.44 -3.17 10.81
C HIS A 177 2.39 -2.13 11.42
N GLY A 178 2.81 -1.14 10.61
CA GLY A 178 3.91 -0.24 10.93
C GLY A 178 3.51 0.98 11.76
N CYS A 179 4.29 2.05 11.62
CA CYS A 179 4.04 3.32 12.29
C CYS A 179 2.87 4.10 11.66
N ASN A 180 2.38 5.11 12.38
CA ASN A 180 1.29 6.01 11.97
C ASN A 180 -0.05 5.31 11.68
N VAL A 181 -0.25 4.12 12.23
CA VAL A 181 -1.56 3.45 12.30
C VAL A 181 -1.79 2.96 13.72
N ASN A 182 -3.05 2.94 14.15
CA ASN A 182 -3.48 2.44 15.48
C ASN A 182 -4.05 1.02 15.44
N SER A 183 -4.08 0.41 14.25
CA SER A 183 -4.57 -0.95 14.03
C SER A 183 -3.73 -1.62 12.95
N SER A 184 -3.58 -2.94 13.06
CA SER A 184 -3.17 -3.74 11.91
C SER A 184 -4.26 -3.63 10.84
N THR A 185 -3.86 -3.45 9.60
CA THR A 185 -4.77 -3.20 8.48
C THR A 185 -4.53 -4.23 7.39
N TYR A 186 -5.62 -4.74 6.83
CA TYR A 186 -5.62 -5.74 5.77
C TYR A 186 -6.54 -5.27 4.66
N MET A 187 -6.13 -5.48 3.42
CA MET A 187 -6.90 -5.12 2.24
C MET A 187 -7.02 -6.31 1.30
N LEU A 188 -8.22 -6.52 0.77
CA LEU A 188 -8.50 -7.44 -0.32
C LEU A 188 -9.06 -6.66 -1.52
N ARG A 189 -8.38 -6.72 -2.67
CA ARG A 189 -8.80 -6.07 -3.91
C ARG A 189 -9.24 -7.12 -4.92
N THR A 190 -10.47 -7.03 -5.42
CA THR A 190 -10.98 -7.95 -6.45
C THR A 190 -12.03 -7.29 -7.36
N GLY A 191 -11.95 -7.50 -8.67
CA GLY A 191 -12.91 -6.93 -9.63
C GLY A 191 -13.01 -5.41 -9.50
N LYS A 192 -14.17 -4.88 -9.10
CA LYS A 192 -14.36 -3.46 -8.76
C LYS A 192 -14.25 -3.14 -7.26
N TRP A 193 -14.27 -4.16 -6.41
CA TRP A 193 -14.33 -4.02 -4.97
C TRP A 193 -12.95 -3.87 -4.35
N LYS A 194 -12.83 -2.95 -3.40
CA LYS A 194 -11.74 -2.92 -2.42
C LYS A 194 -12.35 -3.03 -1.02
N TYR A 195 -11.96 -4.07 -0.29
CA TYR A 195 -12.37 -4.32 1.08
C TYR A 195 -11.19 -4.11 2.02
N ILE A 196 -11.38 -3.37 3.10
CA ILE A 196 -10.38 -3.11 4.13
C ILE A 196 -10.95 -3.52 5.49
N THR A 197 -10.17 -4.28 6.24
CA THR A 197 -10.51 -4.71 7.60
C THR A 197 -9.32 -4.52 8.54
N TYR A 198 -9.60 -4.60 9.84
CA TYR A 198 -8.72 -4.12 10.88
C TYR A 198 -8.65 -5.10 12.04
N SER A 199 -7.45 -5.31 12.56
CA SER A 199 -7.17 -6.09 13.77
C SER A 199 -7.89 -7.44 13.84
N ASP A 200 -9.02 -7.51 14.54
CA ASP A 200 -9.81 -8.72 14.80
C ASP A 200 -11.06 -8.85 13.91
N GLY A 201 -11.30 -7.84 13.06
CA GLY A 201 -12.41 -7.77 12.11
C GLY A 201 -13.74 -7.34 12.71
N HIS A 202 -13.76 -6.92 13.98
CA HIS A 202 -15.00 -6.51 14.67
C HIS A 202 -14.85 -5.28 15.55
N SER A 203 -13.69 -5.05 16.18
CA SER A 203 -13.45 -3.90 17.06
C SER A 203 -13.40 -2.56 16.31
N VAL A 204 -13.13 -2.59 15.01
CA VAL A 204 -13.10 -1.42 14.13
C VAL A 204 -13.95 -1.74 12.90
N PRO A 205 -14.86 -0.86 12.48
CA PRO A 205 -15.72 -1.11 11.33
C PRO A 205 -14.89 -1.29 10.05
N PRO A 206 -15.29 -2.17 9.13
CA PRO A 206 -14.59 -2.32 7.86
C PRO A 206 -14.88 -1.15 6.92
N GLN A 207 -14.06 -1.02 5.88
CA GLN A 207 -14.34 -0.17 4.73
C GLN A 207 -14.55 -1.00 3.47
N LEU A 208 -15.48 -0.58 2.62
CA LEU A 208 -15.73 -1.15 1.31
C LEU A 208 -15.90 -0.02 0.30
N PHE A 209 -15.18 -0.12 -0.82
CA PHE A 209 -15.23 0.84 -1.93
C PHE A 209 -15.54 0.12 -3.24
N ASP A 210 -16.32 0.77 -4.10
CA ASP A 210 -16.53 0.37 -5.49
C ASP A 210 -15.68 1.29 -6.38
N LEU A 211 -14.51 0.81 -6.83
CA LEU A 211 -13.56 1.63 -7.58
C LEU A 211 -14.02 1.97 -9.00
N SER A 212 -15.07 1.33 -9.54
CA SER A 212 -15.61 1.75 -10.84
C SER A 212 -16.43 3.02 -10.74
N GLU A 213 -17.09 3.23 -9.59
CA GLU A 213 -17.95 4.39 -9.34
C GLU A 213 -17.26 5.47 -8.51
N ASP A 214 -16.38 5.07 -7.59
CA ASP A 214 -15.66 5.94 -6.66
C ASP A 214 -14.15 5.64 -6.68
N PRO A 215 -13.45 6.02 -7.76
CA PRO A 215 -12.00 5.79 -7.89
C PRO A 215 -11.17 6.59 -6.88
N ASP A 216 -11.76 7.64 -6.27
CA ASP A 216 -11.12 8.45 -5.23
C ASP A 216 -11.37 7.87 -3.81
N GLU A 217 -12.12 6.77 -3.67
CA GLU A 217 -12.37 6.04 -2.42
C GLU A 217 -12.93 6.93 -1.28
N LEU A 218 -13.78 7.89 -1.62
CA LEU A 218 -14.30 8.87 -0.67
C LEU A 218 -15.51 8.37 0.13
N THR A 219 -16.20 7.34 -0.37
CA THR A 219 -17.47 6.88 0.19
C THR A 219 -17.39 5.42 0.64
N ASN A 220 -17.26 5.21 1.95
CA ASN A 220 -17.37 3.87 2.53
C ASN A 220 -18.82 3.36 2.41
N ILE A 221 -19.02 2.29 1.63
CA ILE A 221 -20.33 1.67 1.38
C ILE A 221 -20.51 0.31 2.08
N ALA A 222 -19.64 -0.03 3.04
CA ALA A 222 -19.70 -1.32 3.75
C ALA A 222 -21.08 -1.61 4.37
N VAL A 223 -21.72 -0.61 4.99
CA VAL A 223 -23.04 -0.74 5.61
C VAL A 223 -24.15 -1.02 4.57
N LYS A 224 -23.99 -0.53 3.34
CA LYS A 224 -24.97 -0.73 2.26
C LYS A 224 -24.88 -2.12 1.64
N PHE A 225 -23.71 -2.77 1.71
CA PHE A 225 -23.44 -4.07 1.07
C PHE A 225 -22.87 -5.12 2.05
N PRO A 226 -23.60 -5.47 3.13
CA PRO A 226 -23.10 -6.38 4.16
C PRO A 226 -22.80 -7.80 3.64
N ALA A 227 -23.56 -8.28 2.64
CA ALA A 227 -23.31 -9.58 2.02
C ALA A 227 -21.99 -9.60 1.22
N VAL A 228 -21.64 -8.48 0.57
CA VAL A 228 -20.36 -8.32 -0.14
C VAL A 228 -19.22 -8.30 0.87
N VAL A 229 -19.34 -7.51 1.94
CA VAL A 229 -18.38 -7.47 3.05
C VAL A 229 -18.13 -8.87 3.61
N HIS A 230 -19.19 -9.62 3.92
CA HIS A 230 -19.05 -10.98 4.47
C HIS A 230 -18.34 -11.94 3.50
N SER A 231 -18.66 -11.88 2.20
CA SER A 231 -18.02 -12.72 1.18
C SER A 231 -16.53 -12.40 1.03
N LEU A 232 -16.16 -11.12 1.00
CA LEU A 232 -14.79 -10.67 0.89
C LEU A 232 -13.98 -10.96 2.15
N ASP A 233 -14.56 -10.78 3.35
CA ASP A 233 -13.93 -11.17 4.61
C ASP A 233 -13.68 -12.68 4.69
N LYS A 234 -14.66 -13.49 4.27
CA LYS A 234 -14.49 -14.94 4.18
C LYS A 234 -13.34 -15.32 3.24
N THR A 235 -13.23 -14.64 2.11
CA THR A 235 -12.12 -14.84 1.15
C THR A 235 -10.79 -14.47 1.79
N LEU A 236 -10.69 -13.30 2.42
CA LEU A 236 -9.48 -12.84 3.10
C LEU A 236 -9.04 -13.81 4.21
N ARG A 237 -9.98 -14.29 5.04
CA ARG A 237 -9.72 -15.25 6.12
C ARG A 237 -9.26 -16.62 5.62
N SER A 238 -9.59 -16.99 4.39
CA SER A 238 -9.10 -18.24 3.78
C SER A 238 -7.61 -18.16 3.42
N VAL A 239 -7.06 -16.95 3.32
CA VAL A 239 -5.67 -16.68 2.92
C VAL A 239 -4.81 -16.35 4.14
N VAL A 240 -5.33 -15.51 5.06
CA VAL A 240 -4.61 -15.06 6.24
C VAL A 240 -5.51 -15.10 7.48
N ASN A 241 -4.99 -15.65 8.57
CA ASN A 241 -5.61 -15.52 9.89
C ASN A 241 -5.26 -14.15 10.50
N TYR A 242 -5.85 -13.10 9.95
CA TYR A 242 -5.51 -11.72 10.31
C TYR A 242 -5.72 -11.38 11.80
N PRO A 243 -6.70 -11.95 12.55
CA PRO A 243 -6.76 -11.74 14.00
C PRO A 243 -5.54 -12.32 14.72
N LYS A 244 -5.06 -13.49 14.31
CA LYS A 244 -3.87 -14.11 14.90
C LYS A 244 -2.61 -13.32 14.58
N VAL A 245 -2.47 -12.85 13.34
CA VAL A 245 -1.35 -11.99 12.93
C VAL A 245 -1.36 -10.70 13.74
N SER A 246 -2.52 -10.03 13.84
CA SER A 246 -2.70 -8.79 14.61
C SER A 246 -2.35 -8.97 16.08
N SER A 247 -2.82 -10.04 16.73
CA SER A 247 -2.44 -10.38 18.11
C SER A 247 -0.93 -10.59 18.24
N THR A 248 -0.30 -11.27 17.29
CA THR A 248 1.16 -11.51 17.30
C THR A 248 1.95 -10.21 17.14
N VAL A 249 1.48 -9.29 16.30
CA VAL A 249 2.05 -7.94 16.12
C VAL A 249 1.94 -7.14 17.42
N GLN A 250 0.78 -7.15 18.07
CA GLN A 250 0.58 -6.45 19.36
C GLN A 250 1.53 -7.00 20.44
N ASP A 251 1.66 -8.32 20.55
CA ASP A 251 2.58 -8.96 21.49
C ASP A 251 4.05 -8.64 21.18
N TYR A 252 4.42 -8.60 19.90
CA TYR A 252 5.75 -8.16 19.48
C TYR A 252 6.00 -6.71 19.89
N ASN A 253 5.10 -5.79 19.56
CA ASN A 253 5.22 -4.37 19.88
C ASN A 253 5.33 -4.12 21.39
N LYS A 254 4.50 -4.79 22.21
CA LYS A 254 4.61 -4.74 23.67
C LYS A 254 5.98 -5.23 24.15
N ARG A 255 6.46 -6.36 23.66
CA ARG A 255 7.78 -6.91 24.06
C ARG A 255 8.93 -6.00 23.66
N GLN A 256 8.91 -5.44 22.45
CA GLN A 256 9.95 -4.50 22.01
C GLN A 256 9.91 -3.21 22.82
N PHE A 257 8.72 -2.67 23.08
CA PHE A 257 8.57 -1.48 23.90
C PHE A 257 9.08 -1.71 25.33
N ILE A 258 8.74 -2.85 25.96
CA ILE A 258 9.25 -3.22 27.30
C ILE A 258 10.78 -3.29 27.31
N ARG A 259 11.39 -3.91 26.29
CA ARG A 259 12.86 -3.99 26.17
C ARG A 259 13.49 -2.62 26.02
N TRP A 260 12.93 -1.78 25.16
CA TRP A 260 13.37 -0.41 24.97
C TRP A 260 13.21 0.43 26.25
N LYS A 261 12.03 0.41 26.90
CA LYS A 261 11.77 1.08 28.18
C LYS A 261 12.78 0.65 29.25
N LYS A 262 13.09 -0.64 29.35
CA LYS A 262 14.12 -1.18 30.26
C LYS A 262 15.53 -0.67 29.95
N SER A 263 15.91 -0.58 28.68
CA SER A 263 17.24 -0.06 28.28
C SER A 263 17.46 1.41 28.65
N LEU A 264 16.37 2.20 28.77
CA LEU A 264 16.42 3.60 29.16
C LEU A 264 16.21 3.81 30.67
N GLY A 265 15.72 2.80 31.40
CA GLY A 265 15.39 2.92 32.82
C GLY A 265 14.39 4.05 33.07
N GLN A 266 14.68 4.91 34.05
CA GLN A 266 13.84 6.06 34.38
C GLN A 266 13.86 7.16 33.29
N ASN A 267 14.79 7.10 32.34
CA ASN A 267 14.95 8.12 31.30
C ASN A 267 13.96 7.97 30.13
N TYR A 268 13.21 6.86 30.05
CA TYR A 268 12.33 6.60 28.89
C TYR A 268 11.29 7.71 28.67
N SER A 269 10.69 8.22 29.75
CA SER A 269 9.68 9.28 29.71
C SER A 269 10.28 10.58 29.16
N TYR A 270 11.48 10.95 29.62
CA TYR A 270 12.21 12.10 29.09
C TYR A 270 12.54 11.94 27.59
N VAL A 271 12.94 10.75 27.15
CA VAL A 271 13.20 10.48 25.73
C VAL A 271 11.94 10.68 24.89
N ILE A 272 10.79 10.16 25.32
CA ILE A 272 9.51 10.37 24.60
C ILE A 272 9.14 11.85 24.56
N ALA A 273 9.28 12.55 25.70
CA ALA A 273 8.93 13.95 25.83
C ALA A 273 9.71 14.87 24.87
N ASN A 274 10.91 14.45 24.45
CA ASN A 274 11.77 15.17 23.51
C ASN A 274 11.64 14.70 22.06
N LEU A 275 10.75 13.75 21.76
CA LEU A 275 10.39 13.43 20.38
C LEU A 275 9.59 14.60 19.79
N ARG A 276 9.95 15.03 18.58
CA ARG A 276 9.41 16.20 17.86
C ARG A 276 7.88 16.34 17.86
N TRP A 277 7.15 15.24 18.01
CA TRP A 277 5.69 15.14 17.82
C TRP A 277 4.92 14.92 19.13
N HIS A 278 5.59 14.80 20.29
CA HIS A 278 4.96 14.46 21.57
C HIS A 278 4.89 15.65 22.52
N GLN A 279 4.56 16.84 22.01
CA GLN A 279 4.49 18.06 22.83
C GLN A 279 3.46 17.97 23.96
N ASP A 280 2.39 17.20 23.79
CA ASP A 280 1.42 17.00 24.87
C ASP A 280 1.99 16.18 26.03
N TRP A 281 2.99 15.32 25.77
CA TRP A 281 3.70 14.60 26.84
C TRP A 281 4.31 15.58 27.85
N LEU A 282 4.85 16.70 27.38
CA LEU A 282 5.41 17.74 28.24
C LEU A 282 4.35 18.46 29.10
N LYS A 283 3.08 18.45 28.68
CA LYS A 283 1.98 19.09 29.42
C LYS A 283 1.51 18.25 30.60
N ASP A 284 1.50 16.94 30.46
CA ASP A 284 1.04 16.02 31.52
C ASP A 284 1.74 14.64 31.46
N PRO A 285 3.04 14.55 31.82
CA PRO A 285 3.79 13.31 31.70
C PRO A 285 3.16 12.13 32.45
N LYS A 286 2.61 12.38 33.65
CA LYS A 286 2.03 11.34 34.51
C LYS A 286 0.82 10.67 33.86
N LYS A 287 -0.03 11.43 33.16
CA LYS A 287 -1.16 10.88 32.41
C LYS A 287 -0.70 9.89 31.35
N TYR A 288 0.36 10.22 30.61
CA TYR A 288 0.86 9.34 29.55
C TYR A 288 1.65 8.15 30.09
N GLU A 289 2.42 8.33 31.16
CA GLU A 289 3.05 7.21 31.88
C GLU A 289 1.98 6.23 32.37
N HIS A 290 0.90 6.73 32.99
CA HIS A 290 -0.23 5.89 33.40
C HIS A 290 -0.92 5.19 32.22
N ALA A 291 -1.07 5.87 31.08
CA ALA A 291 -1.63 5.27 29.88
C ALA A 291 -0.75 4.13 29.34
N ILE A 292 0.58 4.28 29.40
CA ILE A 292 1.53 3.22 29.05
C ILE A 292 1.41 2.06 30.01
N ASP A 293 1.35 2.32 31.31
CA ASP A 293 1.23 1.25 32.32
C ASP A 293 -0.10 0.50 32.22
N LYS A 294 -1.19 1.16 31.78
CA LYS A 294 -2.47 0.51 31.47
C LYS A 294 -2.40 -0.31 30.17
N TRP A 295 -1.61 0.14 29.19
CA TRP A 295 -1.48 -0.55 27.90
C TRP A 295 -0.63 -1.81 28.00
N LEU A 296 0.46 -1.78 28.78
CA LEU A 296 1.38 -2.89 29.00
C LEU A 296 0.67 -4.10 29.61
#